data_AF-A0A529MJS7-F1
#
_entry.id   AF-A0A529MJS7-F1
#
_cell.length_a   1.000
_cell.length_b   1.000
_cell.length_c   1.000
_cell.angle_alpha   90.00
_cell.angle_beta   90.00
_cell.angle_gamma   90.00
#
_symmetry.space_group_name_H-M   'P 1'
#
loop_
_entity.id
_entity.type
_entity.pdbx_description
1 polymer ?
#
loop_
_entity_poly.entity_id
_entity_poly.type
_entity_poly.pdbx_seq_one_letter_code
_entity_poly.pdbx_strand_id
1 'polypeptide(L)'
;RAQYRLWDIFGNTQLAGEQFFANDANQRRVAHIIADAIYEKITGEKGYFDTRVVFIDESGAKNARKKRLAIMDQDGANVRYLSDGRSIVLTPRFSPNRQEITYMSYESGQPKVYLLQ
;
A
#
# COMPACT_ATOMS: atom_id res chain seq x y z
N ARG A 1 20.50 8.55 -4.36
CA ARG A 1 20.73 9.18 -3.03
C ARG A 1 19.69 10.29 -2.86
N ALA A 2 18.94 10.31 -1.77
CA ALA A 2 17.97 11.36 -1.45
C ALA A 2 18.26 11.92 -0.05
N GLN A 3 18.05 13.22 0.15
CA GLN A 3 18.26 13.88 1.44
C GLN A 3 17.20 14.95 1.64
N TYR A 4 16.74 15.12 2.87
CA TYR A 4 15.79 16.18 3.22
C TYR A 4 16.21 16.88 4.50
N ARG A 5 15.75 18.13 4.66
CA ARG A 5 15.85 18.89 5.90
C ARG A 5 14.52 19.60 6.12
N LEU A 6 13.98 19.48 7.33
CA LEU A 6 12.81 20.19 7.78
C LEU A 6 13.24 21.35 8.66
N TRP A 7 12.86 22.56 8.29
CA TRP A 7 13.21 23.80 8.98
C TRP A 7 11.96 24.49 9.52
N ASP A 8 12.03 24.93 10.76
CA ASP A 8 11.10 25.90 11.33
C ASP A 8 11.64 27.30 11.04
N ILE A 9 10.89 28.07 10.26
CA ILE A 9 11.25 29.42 9.85
C ILE A 9 11.05 30.41 11.00
N PHE A 10 10.07 30.18 11.87
CA PHE A 10 9.78 31.08 12.99
C PHE A 10 10.76 30.86 14.14
N GLY A 11 11.04 29.60 14.47
CA GLY A 11 12.03 29.22 15.48
C GLY A 11 13.49 29.30 14.99
N ASN A 12 13.71 29.53 13.69
CA ASN A 12 15.00 29.52 13.01
C ASN A 12 15.85 28.29 13.37
N THR A 13 15.22 27.12 13.42
CA THR A 13 15.83 25.87 13.87
C THR A 13 15.52 24.72 12.92
N GLN A 14 16.46 23.78 12.79
CA GLN A 14 16.24 22.56 12.01
C GLN A 14 15.49 21.55 12.88
N LEU A 15 14.29 21.16 12.44
CA LEU A 15 13.44 20.21 13.15
C LEU A 15 13.84 18.76 12.88
N ALA A 16 14.25 18.45 11.64
CA ALA A 16 14.66 17.10 11.22
C ALA A 16 15.57 17.17 10.00
N GLY A 17 16.36 16.12 9.77
CA GLY A 17 17.15 15.99 8.56
C GLY A 17 17.77 14.60 8.47
N GLU A 18 17.47 13.90 7.38
CA GLU A 18 17.91 12.52 7.17
C GLU A 18 18.36 12.30 5.73
N GLN A 19 19.13 11.23 5.54
CA GLN A 19 19.64 10.82 4.25
C GLN A 19 19.27 9.36 3.98
N PHE A 20 18.76 9.12 2.78
CA PHE A 20 18.35 7.80 2.31
C PHE A 20 19.17 7.38 1.10
N PHE A 21 19.49 6.08 1.07
CA PHE A 21 20.04 5.40 -0.08
C PHE A 21 18.95 4.51 -0.68
N ALA A 22 18.54 4.85 -1.91
CA ALA A 22 17.54 4.11 -2.67
C ALA A 22 18.16 3.71 -4.02
N ASN A 23 17.80 2.53 -4.51
CA ASN A 23 17.92 2.19 -5.92
C ASN A 23 16.75 2.84 -6.71
N ASP A 24 16.86 2.90 -8.04
CA ASP A 24 15.86 3.57 -8.88
C ASP A 24 14.46 2.99 -8.73
N ALA A 25 14.36 1.68 -8.50
CA ALA A 25 13.10 0.98 -8.25
C ALA A 25 12.37 1.43 -6.96
N ASN A 26 13.09 1.96 -5.96
CA ASN A 26 12.51 2.33 -4.67
C ASN A 26 12.46 3.85 -4.43
N GLN A 27 12.71 4.68 -5.44
CA GLN A 27 12.69 6.14 -5.27
C GLN A 27 11.33 6.63 -4.75
N ARG A 28 10.22 6.08 -5.27
CA ARG A 28 8.86 6.44 -4.83
C ARG A 28 8.63 6.10 -3.35
N ARG A 29 9.03 4.90 -2.95
CA ARG A 29 8.93 4.47 -1.55
C ARG A 29 9.74 5.38 -0.62
N VAL A 30 10.94 5.81 -1.02
CA VAL A 30 11.72 6.75 -0.22
C VAL A 30 11.06 8.12 -0.13
N ALA A 31 10.42 8.60 -1.19
CA ALA A 31 9.64 9.84 -1.12
C ALA A 31 8.49 9.73 -0.11
N HIS A 32 7.82 8.59 -0.05
CA HIS A 32 6.78 8.32 0.95
C HIS A 32 7.30 8.27 2.38
N ILE A 33 8.44 7.60 2.62
CA ILE A 33 9.08 7.58 3.94
C ILE A 33 9.45 8.99 4.42
N ILE A 34 9.96 9.83 3.50
CA ILE A 34 10.27 11.24 3.81
C ILE A 34 8.99 12.01 4.14
N ALA A 35 7.91 11.79 3.38
CA ALA A 35 6.61 12.42 3.64
C ALA A 35 6.05 12.01 5.01
N ASP A 36 6.16 10.72 5.37
CA ASP A 36 5.74 10.22 6.69
C ASP A 36 6.52 10.90 7.82
N ALA A 37 7.84 11.00 7.70
CA ALA A 37 8.68 11.64 8.71
C ALA A 37 8.38 13.12 8.89
N ILE A 38 8.15 13.85 7.78
CA ILE A 38 7.77 15.27 7.83
C ILE A 38 6.38 15.43 8.44
N TYR A 39 5.41 14.61 8.02
CA TYR A 39 4.04 14.65 8.51
C TYR A 39 3.99 14.39 10.02
N GLU A 40 4.68 13.36 10.49
CA GLU A 40 4.75 13.03 11.91
C GLU A 40 5.44 14.13 12.72
N LYS A 41 6.50 14.74 12.18
CA LYS A 41 7.21 15.82 12.88
C LYS A 41 6.36 17.09 13.04
N ILE A 42 5.46 17.37 12.10
CA ILE A 42 4.59 18.55 12.11
C ILE A 42 3.30 18.30 12.90
N THR A 43 2.68 17.13 12.72
CA THR A 43 1.34 16.84 13.25
C THR A 43 1.36 16.05 14.55
N GLY A 44 2.45 15.32 14.83
CA GLY A 44 2.53 14.34 15.92
C GLY A 44 1.80 13.02 15.62
N GLU A 45 1.19 12.88 14.44
CA GLU A 45 0.49 11.67 14.01
C GLU A 45 1.36 10.84 13.07
N LYS A 46 1.27 9.52 13.18
CA LYS A 46 2.02 8.62 12.29
C LYS A 46 1.57 8.80 10.84
N GLY A 47 2.54 8.96 9.94
CA GLY A 47 2.30 9.04 8.51
C GLY A 47 1.70 7.76 7.91
N TYR A 48 0.97 7.91 6.81
CA TYR A 48 0.29 6.83 6.08
C TYR A 48 0.72 6.74 4.60
N PHE A 49 1.79 7.42 4.21
CA PHE A 49 2.26 7.52 2.82
C PHE A 49 3.07 6.30 2.35
N ASP A 50 3.65 5.46 3.21
CA ASP A 50 4.24 4.15 2.80
C ASP A 50 3.24 2.99 2.98
N THR A 51 1.93 3.24 2.87
CA THR A 51 0.89 2.21 3.09
C THR A 51 0.40 1.60 1.78
N ARG A 52 -0.30 0.47 1.87
CA ARG A 52 -0.84 -0.24 0.70
C ARG A 52 -2.30 -0.57 0.93
N VAL A 53 -3.05 -0.61 -0.17
CA VAL A 53 -4.47 -0.93 -0.19
C VAL A 53 -4.67 -2.23 -0.93
N VAL A 54 -5.43 -3.16 -0.33
CA VAL A 54 -5.89 -4.40 -0.97
C VAL A 54 -7.36 -4.24 -1.32
N PHE A 55 -7.71 -4.64 -2.53
CA PHE A 55 -9.07 -4.47 -3.04
C PHE A 55 -9.43 -5.58 -4.04
N ILE A 56 -10.71 -5.64 -4.38
CA ILE A 56 -11.22 -6.47 -5.46
C ILE A 56 -11.45 -5.59 -6.68
N ASP A 57 -10.71 -5.85 -7.75
CA ASP A 57 -10.93 -5.25 -9.05
C ASP A 57 -12.02 -6.03 -9.79
N GLU A 58 -13.13 -5.36 -10.13
CA GLU A 58 -14.25 -5.94 -10.84
C GLU A 58 -14.33 -5.40 -12.28
N SER A 59 -14.25 -6.30 -13.25
CA SER A 59 -14.31 -5.97 -14.69
C SER A 59 -15.27 -6.90 -15.45
N GLY A 60 -15.56 -6.60 -16.72
CA GLY A 60 -16.47 -7.40 -17.56
C GLY A 60 -17.96 -7.05 -17.41
N ALA A 61 -18.83 -7.69 -18.17
CA ALA A 61 -20.28 -7.42 -18.15
C ALA A 61 -20.96 -7.96 -16.87
N LYS A 62 -22.18 -7.50 -16.56
CA LYS A 62 -22.91 -7.90 -15.33
C LYS A 62 -23.11 -9.42 -15.19
N ASN A 63 -23.28 -10.12 -16.31
CA ASN A 63 -23.45 -11.58 -16.38
C ASN A 63 -22.11 -12.36 -16.49
N ALA A 64 -20.99 -11.66 -16.61
CA ALA A 64 -19.66 -12.24 -16.79
C ALA A 64 -18.60 -11.40 -16.05
N ARG A 65 -18.87 -11.10 -14.77
CA ARG A 65 -17.97 -10.28 -13.94
C ARG A 65 -16.73 -11.07 -13.57
N LYS A 66 -15.57 -10.51 -13.88
CA LYS A 66 -14.26 -11.01 -13.45
C LYS A 66 -13.84 -10.25 -12.20
N LYS A 67 -13.65 -10.97 -11.10
CA LYS A 67 -13.17 -10.41 -9.83
C LYS A 67 -11.72 -10.82 -9.61
N ARG A 68 -10.83 -9.84 -9.37
CA ARG A 68 -9.41 -10.08 -9.13
C ARG A 68 -8.98 -9.44 -7.83
N LEU A 69 -8.17 -10.16 -7.05
CA LEU A 69 -7.52 -9.63 -5.88
C LEU A 69 -6.37 -8.75 -6.37
N ALA A 70 -6.32 -7.50 -5.92
CA ALA A 70 -5.29 -6.54 -6.31
C ALA A 70 -4.75 -5.80 -5.09
N ILE A 71 -3.51 -5.34 -5.21
CA ILE A 71 -2.82 -4.50 -4.23
C ILE A 71 -2.22 -3.29 -4.95
N MET A 72 -2.26 -2.13 -4.32
CA MET A 72 -1.63 -0.90 -4.80
C MET A 72 -1.10 -0.07 -3.62
N ASP A 73 -0.26 0.91 -3.90
CA ASP A 73 0.15 1.92 -2.92
C ASP A 73 -1.06 2.82 -2.59
N GLN A 74 -1.08 3.49 -1.42
CA GLN A 74 -2.23 4.31 -1.02
C GLN A 74 -2.57 5.43 -2.02
N ASP A 75 -1.59 5.84 -2.83
CA ASP A 75 -1.76 6.88 -3.85
C ASP A 75 -2.15 6.35 -5.23
N GLY A 76 -2.45 5.05 -5.33
CA GLY A 76 -2.92 4.39 -6.56
C GLY A 76 -1.83 3.91 -7.50
N ALA A 77 -0.55 4.15 -7.18
CA ALA A 77 0.55 3.61 -7.96
C ALA A 77 0.80 2.11 -7.67
N ASN A 78 1.64 1.50 -8.51
CA ASN A 78 2.12 0.12 -8.33
C ASN A 78 1.01 -0.92 -8.17
N VAL A 79 -0.07 -0.79 -8.95
CA VAL A 79 -1.16 -1.78 -8.99
C VAL A 79 -0.62 -3.14 -9.44
N ARG A 80 -0.84 -4.17 -8.63
CA ARG A 80 -0.47 -5.56 -8.93
C ARG A 80 -1.65 -6.48 -8.67
N TYR A 81 -1.88 -7.41 -9.58
CA TYR A 81 -2.89 -8.45 -9.42
C TYR A 81 -2.28 -9.65 -8.70
N LEU A 82 -2.96 -10.09 -7.65
CA LEU A 82 -2.59 -11.23 -6.81
C LEU A 82 -3.40 -12.48 -7.17
N SER A 83 -4.49 -12.32 -7.93
CA SER A 83 -5.24 -13.43 -8.53
C SER A 83 -5.48 -13.20 -10.02
N ASP A 84 -5.60 -14.30 -10.77
CA ASP A 84 -5.80 -14.30 -12.22
C ASP A 84 -7.26 -14.03 -12.63
N GLY A 85 -8.19 -14.08 -11.66
CA GLY A 85 -9.63 -13.88 -11.79
C GLY A 85 -10.37 -15.05 -12.44
N ARG A 86 -9.82 -16.27 -12.40
CA ARG A 86 -10.54 -17.49 -12.79
C ARG A 86 -11.58 -17.90 -11.76
N SER A 87 -11.32 -17.61 -10.49
CA SER A 87 -12.21 -17.83 -9.37
C SER A 87 -12.76 -16.52 -8.84
N ILE A 88 -13.98 -16.56 -8.30
CA ILE A 88 -14.55 -15.41 -7.60
C ILE A 88 -13.77 -15.22 -6.31
N VAL A 89 -13.22 -14.03 -6.12
CA VAL A 89 -12.55 -13.61 -4.88
C VAL A 89 -13.31 -12.48 -4.20
N LEU A 90 -13.42 -12.53 -2.87
CA LEU A 90 -14.21 -11.59 -2.08
C LEU A 90 -13.51 -11.20 -0.77
N THR A 91 -13.95 -10.06 -0.23
CA THR A 91 -13.67 -9.59 1.14
C THR A 91 -12.20 -9.70 1.58
N PRO A 92 -11.26 -9.07 0.86
CA PRO A 92 -9.86 -9.11 1.27
C PRO A 92 -9.66 -8.33 2.58
N ARG A 93 -8.73 -8.81 3.40
CA ARG A 93 -8.31 -8.19 4.67
C ARG A 93 -6.79 -8.27 4.78
N PHE A 94 -6.16 -7.13 5.03
CA PHE A 94 -4.75 -7.10 5.40
C PHE A 94 -4.56 -7.53 6.84
N SER A 95 -3.53 -8.32 7.08
CA SER A 95 -3.02 -8.53 8.43
C SER A 95 -2.44 -7.22 8.98
N PRO A 96 -2.76 -6.84 10.22
CA PRO A 96 -2.23 -5.62 10.83
C PRO A 96 -0.75 -5.75 11.24
N ASN A 97 -0.22 -6.98 11.34
CA ASN A 97 1.10 -7.26 11.88
C ASN A 97 2.06 -7.96 10.91
N ARG A 98 1.55 -8.51 9.80
CA ARG A 98 2.34 -9.22 8.78
C ARG A 98 1.91 -8.76 7.39
N GLN A 99 2.77 -8.96 6.40
CA GLN A 99 2.43 -8.69 4.99
C GLN A 99 1.57 -9.81 4.40
N GLU A 100 0.51 -10.19 5.10
CA GLU A 100 -0.37 -11.29 4.71
C GLU A 100 -1.76 -10.75 4.36
N ILE A 101 -2.43 -11.41 3.41
CA ILE A 101 -3.78 -11.05 2.96
C ILE A 101 -4.68 -12.27 3.12
N THR A 102 -5.75 -12.10 3.90
CA THR A 102 -6.83 -13.08 4.00
C THR A 102 -7.94 -12.71 3.01
N TYR A 103 -8.43 -13.67 2.24
CA TYR A 103 -9.51 -13.45 1.27
C TYR A 103 -10.37 -14.71 1.11
N MET A 104 -11.60 -14.54 0.64
CA MET A 104 -12.49 -15.66 0.31
C MET A 104 -12.37 -15.99 -1.18
N SER A 105 -12.30 -17.27 -1.53
CA SER A 105 -12.26 -17.74 -2.93
C SER A 105 -13.20 -18.93 -3.16
N TYR A 106 -13.74 -19.01 -4.39
CA TYR A 106 -14.60 -20.10 -4.87
C TYR A 106 -13.85 -21.08 -5.79
N GLU A 107 -12.53 -21.05 -5.81
CA GLU A 107 -11.71 -21.88 -6.70
C GLU A 107 -11.99 -23.38 -6.57
N SER A 108 -12.37 -23.85 -5.38
CA SER A 108 -12.74 -25.25 -5.13
C SER A 108 -14.23 -25.58 -5.31
N GLY A 109 -15.02 -24.67 -5.92
CA GLY A 109 -16.47 -24.82 -6.09
C GLY A 109 -17.29 -24.50 -4.83
N GLN A 110 -16.66 -24.37 -3.68
CA GLN A 110 -17.26 -23.91 -2.42
C GLN A 110 -16.46 -22.72 -1.85
N PRO A 111 -17.10 -21.78 -1.13
CA PRO A 111 -16.41 -20.65 -0.54
C PRO A 111 -15.46 -21.11 0.56
N LYS A 112 -14.17 -20.81 0.40
CA LYS A 112 -13.15 -21.04 1.43
C LYS A 112 -12.35 -19.77 1.68
N VAL A 113 -11.82 -19.66 2.90
CA VAL A 113 -10.91 -18.58 3.27
C VAL A 113 -9.48 -19.03 2.98
N TYR A 114 -8.73 -18.18 2.30
CA TYR A 114 -7.34 -18.38 1.93
C TYR A 114 -6.47 -17.31 2.59
N LEU A 115 -5.25 -17.70 2.91
CA LEU A 115 -4.18 -16.81 3.35
C LEU A 115 -3.15 -16.72 2.23
N LEU A 116 -2.86 -15.50 1.78
CA LEU A 116 -1.77 -15.19 0.88
C LEU A 116 -0.64 -14.55 1.69
N GLN A 117 0.57 -15.10 1.55
CA GLN A 117 1.79 -14.65 2.21
C GLN A 117 2.75 -13.99 1.22
#